data_AF-A0A255I455-F1
#
_entry.id   AF-A0A255I455-F1
#
_cell.length_a   1.000
_cell.length_b   1.000
_cell.length_c   1.000
_cell.angle_alpha   90.00
_cell.angle_beta   90.00
_cell.angle_gamma   90.00
#
_symmetry.space_group_name_H-M   'P 1'
#
loop_
_entity.id
_entity.type
_entity.pdbx_description
1 polymer ?
#
loop_
_entity_poly.entity_id
_entity_poly.type
_entity_poly.pdbx_seq_one_letter_code
_entity_poly.pdbx_strand_id
1 'polypeptide(L)'
;MREFLKFYRWGIDVKLHMSIYTIALLFFACIIQLLLGGDSIKIITIFEMVVVSFIVAAIERACFPMDRDLNRAQEINRTIIWGICSNLLFIGSAIIFKWFVGIPMWANVVLLIILEGGLVAMWFAMRIVLRLDTNQLNKGLHKFQNK
;
A
#
# COMPACT_ATOMS: atom_id res chain seq x y z
N MET A 1 -21.31 19.79 1.81
CA MET A 1 -19.94 20.35 1.74
C MET A 1 -18.94 19.53 2.56
N ARG A 2 -19.04 19.48 3.90
CA ARG A 2 -18.02 18.81 4.76
C ARG A 2 -17.85 17.31 4.49
N GLU A 3 -18.94 16.57 4.26
CA GLU A 3 -18.88 15.13 3.93
C GLU A 3 -18.28 14.87 2.53
N PHE A 4 -18.55 15.75 1.56
CA PHE A 4 -17.93 15.67 0.24
C PHE A 4 -16.41 15.92 0.30
N LEU A 5 -15.96 16.89 1.10
CA LEU A 5 -14.55 17.16 1.35
C LEU A 5 -13.84 15.97 2.03
N LYS A 6 -14.49 15.32 3.00
CA LYS A 6 -13.96 14.10 3.64
C LYS A 6 -13.85 12.94 2.65
N PHE A 7 -14.88 12.72 1.83
CA PHE A 7 -14.86 11.70 0.79
C PHE A 7 -13.77 11.99 -0.26
N TYR A 8 -13.62 13.24 -0.69
CA TYR A 8 -12.60 13.65 -1.64
C TYR A 8 -11.18 13.45 -1.09
N ARG A 9 -10.95 13.82 0.17
CA ARG A 9 -9.67 13.59 0.85
C ARG A 9 -9.36 12.11 1.00
N TRP A 10 -10.37 11.30 1.36
CA TRP A 10 -10.27 9.84 1.37
C TRP A 10 -9.87 9.30 -0.01
N GLY A 11 -10.49 9.79 -1.08
CA GLY A 11 -10.19 9.38 -2.44
C GLY A 11 -8.76 9.72 -2.88
N ILE A 12 -8.23 10.89 -2.50
CA ILE A 12 -6.83 11.27 -2.78
C ILE A 12 -5.86 10.29 -2.13
N ASP A 13 -6.04 10.03 -0.83
CA ASP A 13 -5.15 9.15 -0.07
C ASP A 13 -5.20 7.72 -0.63
N VAL A 14 -6.41 7.18 -0.85
CA VAL A 14 -6.58 5.83 -1.42
C VAL A 14 -5.94 5.73 -2.80
N LYS A 15 -6.12 6.73 -3.66
CA LYS A 15 -5.54 6.74 -5.01
C LYS A 15 -4.01 6.70 -4.99
N LEU A 16 -3.39 7.43 -4.07
CA LEU A 16 -1.94 7.42 -3.91
C LEU A 16 -1.42 6.03 -3.52
N HIS A 17 -2.00 5.44 -2.48
CA HIS A 17 -1.57 4.13 -1.96
C HIS A 17 -1.83 3.02 -2.98
N MET A 18 -3.01 3.04 -3.60
CA MET A 18 -3.36 2.15 -4.72
C MET A 18 -2.34 2.23 -5.85
N SER A 19 -1.91 3.44 -6.24
CA SER A 19 -0.95 3.62 -7.33
C SER A 19 0.41 3.04 -6.98
N ILE A 20 0.87 3.21 -5.73
CA ILE A 20 2.13 2.63 -5.24
C ILE A 20 2.08 1.10 -5.31
N TYR A 21 1.03 0.47 -4.79
CA TYR A 21 0.87 -0.98 -4.86
C TYR A 21 0.77 -1.50 -6.29
N THR A 22 0.03 -0.80 -7.15
CA THR A 22 -0.13 -1.19 -8.56
C THR A 22 1.20 -1.13 -9.30
N ILE A 23 1.96 -0.04 -9.13
CA ILE A 23 3.27 0.13 -9.78
C ILE A 23 4.24 -0.95 -9.28
N ALA A 24 4.24 -1.25 -7.98
CA ALA A 24 5.07 -2.32 -7.43
C ALA A 24 4.73 -3.68 -8.06
N LEU A 25 3.45 -4.05 -8.12
CA LEU A 25 2.99 -5.29 -8.75
C LEU A 25 3.35 -5.35 -10.23
N LEU A 26 3.12 -4.26 -10.98
CA LEU A 26 3.45 -4.18 -12.40
C LEU A 26 4.96 -4.31 -12.64
N PHE A 27 5.78 -3.70 -11.79
CA PHE A 27 7.23 -3.82 -11.88
C PHE A 27 7.67 -5.28 -11.77
N PHE A 28 7.14 -6.04 -10.80
CA PHE A 28 7.43 -7.46 -10.68
C PHE A 28 6.87 -8.29 -11.83
N ALA A 29 5.63 -8.00 -12.26
CA ALA A 29 5.02 -8.67 -13.39
C ALA A 29 5.86 -8.49 -14.67
N CYS A 30 6.36 -7.28 -14.93
CA CYS A 30 7.26 -7.01 -16.05
C CYS A 30 8.58 -7.77 -15.95
N ILE A 31 9.24 -7.77 -14.77
CA ILE A 31 10.49 -8.53 -14.57
C ILE A 31 10.29 -10.01 -14.85
N ILE A 32 9.21 -10.58 -14.33
CA ILE A 32 8.90 -12.00 -14.52
C ILE A 32 8.62 -12.30 -15.98
N GLN A 33 7.80 -11.47 -16.64
CA GLN A 33 7.46 -11.68 -18.03
C GLN A 33 8.72 -11.65 -18.90
N LEU A 34 9.64 -10.72 -18.63
CA LEU A 34 10.95 -10.66 -19.27
C LEU A 34 11.81 -11.91 -19.00
N LEU A 35 11.84 -12.41 -17.76
CA LEU A 35 12.58 -13.63 -17.41
C LEU A 35 12.01 -14.89 -18.08
N LEU A 36 10.70 -14.93 -18.30
CA LEU A 36 10.03 -16.00 -19.05
C LEU A 36 10.16 -15.85 -20.57
N GLY A 37 10.81 -14.78 -21.06
CA GLY A 37 10.97 -14.48 -22.48
C GLY A 37 9.71 -13.92 -23.15
N GLY A 38 8.71 -13.51 -22.36
CA GLY A 38 7.51 -12.83 -22.83
C GLY A 38 7.71 -11.32 -22.96
N ASP A 39 7.02 -10.72 -23.91
CA ASP A 39 7.06 -9.28 -24.21
C ASP A 39 5.76 -8.54 -23.84
N SER A 40 4.73 -9.29 -23.45
CA SER A 40 3.37 -8.78 -23.31
C SER A 40 2.71 -9.27 -22.02
N ILE A 41 2.04 -8.34 -21.35
CA ILE A 41 1.16 -8.62 -20.20
C ILE A 41 -0.27 -8.36 -20.66
N LYS A 42 -1.18 -9.29 -20.36
CA LYS A 42 -2.59 -9.13 -20.71
C LYS A 42 -3.17 -7.93 -19.96
N ILE A 43 -3.93 -7.09 -20.67
CA ILE A 43 -4.61 -5.92 -20.11
C ILE A 43 -5.50 -6.30 -18.92
N ILE A 44 -6.12 -7.50 -18.97
CA ILE A 44 -6.95 -8.03 -17.88
C ILE A 44 -6.13 -8.22 -16.59
N THR A 45 -4.91 -8.74 -16.69
CA THR A 45 -4.01 -8.93 -15.53
C THR A 45 -3.64 -7.60 -14.88
N ILE A 46 -3.37 -6.58 -15.69
CA ILE A 46 -3.12 -5.21 -15.21
C ILE A 46 -4.36 -4.69 -14.47
N PHE A 47 -5.54 -4.89 -15.04
CA PHE A 47 -6.80 -4.47 -14.42
C PHE A 47 -7.07 -5.18 -13.09
N GLU A 48 -6.81 -6.49 -13.00
CA GLU A 48 -6.93 -7.25 -11.75
C GLU A 48 -5.97 -6.71 -10.68
N MET A 49 -4.71 -6.43 -11.02
CA MET A 49 -3.72 -5.86 -10.09
C MET A 49 -4.14 -4.49 -9.58
N VAL A 50 -4.72 -3.65 -10.44
CA VAL A 50 -5.30 -2.35 -10.09
C VAL A 50 -6.45 -2.50 -9.10
N VAL A 51 -7.38 -3.43 -9.36
CA VAL A 51 -8.54 -3.68 -8.49
C VAL A 51 -8.12 -4.21 -7.13
N VAL A 52 -7.20 -5.17 -7.07
CA VAL A 52 -6.68 -5.72 -5.80
C VAL A 52 -5.95 -4.64 -5.01
N SER A 53 -5.12 -3.83 -5.67
CA SER A 53 -4.42 -2.69 -5.05
C SER A 53 -5.39 -1.65 -4.50
N PHE A 54 -6.51 -1.41 -5.19
CA PHE A 54 -7.55 -0.51 -4.70
C PHE A 54 -8.22 -1.04 -3.43
N ILE A 55 -8.56 -2.33 -3.39
CA ILE A 55 -9.16 -2.96 -2.20
C ILE A 55 -8.20 -2.88 -1.01
N VAL A 56 -6.92 -3.19 -1.22
CA VAL A 56 -5.89 -3.10 -0.17
C VAL A 56 -5.75 -1.67 0.34
N ALA A 57 -5.66 -0.68 -0.55
CA ALA A 57 -5.57 0.74 -0.17
C ALA A 57 -6.83 1.24 0.57
N ALA A 58 -8.02 0.75 0.19
CA ALA A 58 -9.26 1.07 0.89
C ALA A 58 -9.30 0.48 2.31
N ILE A 59 -8.83 -0.77 2.48
CA ILE A 59 -8.71 -1.44 3.79
C ILE A 59 -7.68 -0.71 4.65
N GLU A 60 -6.52 -0.36 4.09
CA GLU A 60 -5.50 0.42 4.76
C GLU A 60 -6.06 1.72 5.31
N ARG A 61 -6.82 2.45 4.49
CA ARG A 61 -7.45 3.69 4.93
C ARG A 61 -8.54 3.48 5.97
N ALA A 62 -9.28 2.37 5.91
CA ALA A 62 -10.25 2.01 6.95
C ALA A 62 -9.56 1.67 8.28
N CYS A 63 -8.40 1.01 8.23
CA CYS A 63 -7.59 0.71 9.40
C CYS A 63 -6.95 1.96 10.01
N PHE A 64 -6.49 2.92 9.19
CA PHE A 64 -5.80 4.14 9.61
C PHE A 64 -6.55 5.42 9.21
N PRO A 65 -7.62 5.78 9.93
CA PRO A 65 -8.29 7.07 9.74
C PRO A 65 -7.43 8.23 10.28
N MET A 66 -7.15 9.23 9.45
CA MET A 66 -6.33 10.41 9.79
C MET A 66 -6.86 11.25 10.96
N ASP A 67 -8.15 11.14 11.29
CA ASP A 67 -8.83 12.04 12.23
C ASP A 67 -8.90 11.49 13.67
N ARG A 68 -8.21 10.37 13.97
CA ARG A 68 -8.19 9.80 15.32
C ARG A 68 -6.77 9.61 15.83
N ASP A 69 -6.47 10.26 16.96
CA ASP A 69 -5.31 9.92 17.79
C ASP A 69 -5.50 8.50 18.32
N LEU A 70 -4.86 7.55 17.67
CA LEU A 70 -4.88 6.14 18.06
C LEU A 70 -3.86 5.92 19.16
N ASN A 71 -4.28 5.23 20.24
CA ASN A 71 -3.34 4.77 21.25
C ASN A 71 -2.30 3.83 20.63
N ARG A 72 -1.04 3.92 21.09
CA ARG A 72 0.12 3.16 20.57
C ARG A 72 -0.16 1.66 20.41
N ALA A 73 -0.91 1.05 21.34
CA ALA A 73 -1.31 -0.36 21.29
C ALA A 73 -2.38 -0.65 20.19
N GLN A 74 -3.34 0.25 19.99
CA GLN A 74 -4.36 0.11 18.95
C GLN A 74 -3.77 0.28 17.56
N GLU A 75 -2.78 1.16 17.40
CA GLU A 75 -2.05 1.31 16.14
C GLU A 75 -1.28 0.05 15.75
N ILE A 76 -0.66 -0.64 16.71
CA ILE A 76 0.06 -1.89 16.47
C ILE A 76 -0.92 -2.98 16.03
N ASN A 77 -2.02 -3.17 16.75
CA ASN A 77 -3.02 -4.17 16.39
C ASN A 77 -3.61 -3.92 15.00
N ARG A 78 -3.89 -2.66 14.64
CA ARG A 78 -4.39 -2.30 13.31
C ARG A 78 -3.35 -2.49 12.22
N THR A 79 -2.07 -2.26 12.52
CA THR A 79 -0.96 -2.58 11.60
C THR A 79 -0.89 -4.07 11.33
N ILE A 80 -1.01 -4.91 12.36
CA ILE A 80 -0.99 -6.37 12.22
C ILE A 80 -2.18 -6.83 11.38
N ILE A 81 -3.39 -6.34 11.68
CA ILE A 81 -4.60 -6.65 10.90
C ILE A 81 -4.42 -6.25 9.43
N TRP A 82 -3.96 -5.02 9.17
CA TRP A 82 -3.70 -4.54 7.82
C TRP A 82 -2.65 -5.41 7.09
N GLY A 83 -1.54 -5.74 7.75
CA GLY A 83 -0.48 -6.57 7.15
C GLY A 83 -0.98 -7.97 6.80
N ILE A 84 -1.76 -8.60 7.70
CA ILE A 84 -2.37 -9.92 7.44
C ILE A 84 -3.37 -9.84 6.30
N CYS A 85 -4.29 -8.87 6.32
CA CYS A 85 -5.28 -8.69 5.26
C CYS A 85 -4.63 -8.41 3.91
N SER A 86 -3.60 -7.57 3.86
CA SER A 86 -2.89 -7.22 2.62
C SER A 86 -2.18 -8.43 2.04
N ASN A 87 -1.48 -9.22 2.87
CA ASN A 87 -0.83 -10.44 2.43
C ASN A 87 -1.82 -11.49 1.93
N LEU A 88 -2.93 -11.71 2.65
CA LEU A 88 -3.98 -12.63 2.21
C LEU A 88 -4.56 -12.20 0.85
N LEU A 89 -4.76 -10.90 0.65
CA LEU A 89 -5.28 -10.38 -0.61
C LEU A 89 -4.28 -10.52 -1.75
N PHE A 90 -3.01 -10.15 -1.57
CA PHE A 90 -2.01 -10.25 -2.63
C PHE A 90 -1.67 -11.70 -2.98
N ILE A 91 -1.41 -12.55 -1.98
CA ILE A 91 -1.11 -13.98 -2.19
C ILE A 91 -2.34 -14.70 -2.76
N GLY A 92 -3.52 -14.47 -2.17
CA GLY A 92 -4.77 -15.06 -2.63
C GLY A 92 -5.09 -14.68 -4.08
N SER A 93 -4.95 -13.40 -4.41
CA SER A 93 -5.17 -12.90 -5.78
C SER A 93 -4.15 -13.48 -6.75
N ALA A 94 -2.86 -13.51 -6.40
CA ALA A 94 -1.83 -14.09 -7.26
C ALA A 94 -2.10 -15.57 -7.61
N ILE A 95 -2.65 -16.34 -6.66
CA ILE A 95 -3.03 -17.74 -6.87
C ILE A 95 -4.29 -17.85 -7.73
N ILE A 96 -5.36 -17.12 -7.38
CA ILE A 96 -6.66 -17.18 -8.07
C ILE A 96 -6.53 -16.75 -9.52
N PHE A 97 -5.88 -15.61 -9.75
CA PHE A 97 -5.71 -15.00 -11.07
C PHE A 97 -4.48 -15.53 -11.82
N LYS A 98 -3.70 -16.41 -11.20
CA LYS A 98 -2.55 -17.07 -11.84
C LYS A 98 -1.52 -16.08 -12.42
N TRP A 99 -1.28 -14.98 -11.71
CA TRP A 99 -0.39 -13.89 -12.17
C TRP A 99 1.05 -14.35 -12.43
N PHE A 100 1.50 -15.40 -11.74
CA PHE A 100 2.90 -15.82 -11.66
C PHE A 100 3.09 -17.30 -12.01
N VAL A 101 2.35 -17.80 -12.99
CA VAL A 101 2.45 -19.21 -13.44
C VAL A 101 3.68 -19.40 -14.32
N GLY A 102 4.45 -20.46 -14.06
CA GLY A 102 5.65 -20.82 -14.81
C GLY A 102 6.96 -20.41 -14.14
N ILE A 103 6.90 -19.75 -12.98
CA ILE A 103 8.07 -19.30 -12.23
C ILE A 103 8.58 -20.43 -11.31
N PRO A 104 9.91 -20.60 -11.20
CA PRO A 104 10.50 -21.49 -10.20
C PRO A 104 10.06 -21.14 -8.77
N MET A 105 9.90 -22.15 -7.93
CA MET A 105 9.39 -21.98 -6.56
C MET A 105 10.22 -20.99 -5.72
N TRP A 106 11.55 -20.96 -5.93
CA TRP A 106 12.45 -20.02 -5.24
C TRP A 106 12.18 -18.55 -5.61
N ALA A 107 11.79 -18.27 -6.85
CA ALA A 107 11.52 -16.91 -7.30
C ALA A 107 10.17 -16.40 -6.75
N ASN A 108 9.20 -17.28 -6.50
CA ASN A 108 8.00 -16.91 -5.75
C ASN A 108 8.32 -16.49 -4.31
N VAL A 109 9.27 -17.18 -3.65
CA VAL A 109 9.71 -16.81 -2.29
C VAL A 109 10.39 -15.46 -2.29
N VAL A 110 11.27 -15.20 -3.26
CA VAL A 110 11.94 -13.89 -3.42
C VAL A 110 10.91 -12.78 -3.63
N LEU A 111 9.92 -12.99 -4.50
CA LEU A 111 8.89 -11.99 -4.78
C LEU A 111 8.04 -11.70 -3.53
N LEU A 112 7.70 -12.73 -2.76
CA LEU A 112 7.02 -12.58 -1.48
C LEU A 112 7.84 -11.75 -0.49
N ILE A 113 9.14 -12.03 -0.35
CA ILE A 113 10.04 -11.24 0.53
C ILE A 113 10.08 -9.78 0.09
N ILE A 114 10.14 -9.50 -1.21
CA ILE A 114 10.19 -8.13 -1.70
C ILE A 114 8.85 -7.41 -1.51
N LEU A 115 7.73 -8.10 -1.71
CA LEU A 115 6.39 -7.55 -1.48
C LEU A 115 6.17 -7.22 0.00
N GLU A 116 6.59 -8.09 0.91
CA GLU A 116 6.62 -7.83 2.36
C GLU A 116 7.54 -6.65 2.69
N GLY A 117 8.72 -6.57 2.07
CA GLY A 117 9.61 -5.41 2.18
C GLY A 117 8.94 -4.11 1.73
N GLY A 118 8.16 -4.15 0.65
CA GLY A 118 7.37 -3.01 0.17
C GLY A 118 6.29 -2.57 1.15
N LEU A 119 5.56 -3.52 1.76
CA LEU A 119 4.58 -3.24 2.81
C LEU A 119 5.24 -2.63 4.05
N VAL A 120 6.40 -3.15 4.47
CA VAL A 120 7.18 -2.61 5.59
C VAL A 120 7.68 -1.19 5.27
N ALA A 121 8.15 -0.94 4.06
CA ALA A 121 8.57 0.39 3.62
C ALA A 121 7.39 1.38 3.61
N MET A 122 6.22 0.95 3.16
CA MET A 122 5.00 1.76 3.18
C MET A 122 4.59 2.12 4.62
N TRP A 123 4.61 1.12 5.51
CA TRP A 123 4.38 1.33 6.93
C TRP A 123 5.38 2.32 7.55
N PHE A 124 6.67 2.17 7.22
CA PHE A 124 7.74 3.04 7.70
C PHE A 124 7.55 4.49 7.22
N ALA A 125 7.28 4.67 5.92
CA ALA A 125 7.05 5.97 5.32
C ALA A 125 5.89 6.70 6.01
N MET A 126 4.78 5.99 6.23
CA MET A 126 3.61 6.54 6.92
C MET A 126 3.92 6.91 8.38
N ARG A 127 4.73 6.10 9.09
CA ARG A 127 5.05 6.33 10.51
C ARG A 127 6.03 7.47 10.75
N ILE A 128 7.04 7.62 9.90
CA ILE A 128 8.17 8.53 10.16
C ILE A 128 8.01 9.86 9.42
N VAL A 129 7.61 9.84 8.15
CA VAL A 129 7.47 11.07 7.36
C VAL A 129 6.36 11.96 7.93
N LEU A 130 5.21 11.37 8.28
CA LEU A 130 4.08 12.13 8.87
C LEU A 130 4.41 12.70 10.26
N ARG A 131 5.26 12.04 11.05
CA ARG A 131 5.70 12.56 12.36
C ARG A 131 6.71 13.69 12.23
N LEU A 132 7.57 13.64 11.22
CA LEU A 132 8.52 14.71 10.94
C LEU A 132 7.79 15.99 10.51
N ASP A 133 6.79 15.87 9.63
CA ASP A 133 6.00 17.01 9.16
C ASP A 133 5.19 17.65 10.30
N THR A 134 4.52 16.83 11.13
CA THR A 134 3.76 17.33 12.29
C THR A 134 4.67 18.05 13.29
N ASN A 135 5.87 17.52 13.53
CA ASN A 135 6.84 18.15 14.43
C ASN A 135 7.41 19.46 13.86
N GLN A 136 7.61 19.55 12.55
CA GLN A 136 8.02 20.79 11.89
C GLN A 136 6.90 21.84 11.94
N LEU A 137 5.65 21.44 11.72
CA LEU A 137 4.48 22.33 11.83
C LEU A 137 4.32 22.88 13.25
N ASN A 138 4.43 22.01 14.28
CA ASN A 138 4.33 22.42 15.68
C ASN A 138 5.45 23.39 16.08
N LYS A 139 6.69 23.17 15.59
CA LYS A 139 7.80 24.12 15.79
C LYS A 139 7.52 25.47 15.11
N GLY A 140 6.95 25.45 13.91
CA GLY A 140 6.52 26.67 13.20
C GLY A 140 5.46 27.44 13.98
N LEU A 141 4.41 26.76 14.46
CA LEU A 141 3.32 27.33 15.26
C LEU A 141 3.82 27.96 16.57
N HIS A 142 4.68 27.27 17.32
CA HIS A 142 5.27 27.84 18.54
C HIS A 142 6.11 29.09 18.27
N LYS A 143 6.80 29.14 17.12
CA LYS A 143 7.57 30.32 16.71
C LYS A 143 6.68 31.52 16.32
N PHE A 144 5.46 31.25 15.83
CA PHE A 144 4.45 32.29 15.56
C PHE A 144 3.71 32.74 16.82
N GLN A 145 3.45 31.86 17.79
CA GLN A 145 2.78 32.21 19.04
C GLN A 145 3.67 32.97 20.03
N ASN A 146 4.99 32.79 19.94
CA ASN A 146 5.97 33.51 20.76
C ASN A 146 6.42 34.85 20.14
N LYS A 147 5.76 35.30 19.07
CA LYS A 147 5.94 36.62 18.43
C LYS A 147 4.67 37.44 18.60
#